data_AF-Q8PYS0-F1
#
_entry.id   AF-Q8PYS0-F1
#
_cell.length_a   1.000
_cell.length_b   1.000
_cell.length_c   1.000
_cell.angle_alpha   90.00
_cell.angle_beta   90.00
_cell.angle_gamma   90.00
#
_symmetry.space_group_name_H-M   'P 1'
#
loop_
_entity.id
_entity.type
_entity.pdbx_description
1 polymer ?
#
loop_
_entity_poly.entity_id
_entity_poly.type
_entity_poly.pdbx_seq_one_letter_code
_entity_poly.pdbx_strand_id
1 'polypeptide(L)'
;MLAVSFIAGVILIGLYGVDSSERYIAVSELLANPQDYSGQNINAMGVVEDRSLHKDPGVTSFDLKDENDENLKIHVNYVGNLPSNLAEGKQVTIRGSMISESTFEANKIVTGCPSKYTE
;
A
#
# COMPACT_ATOMS: atom_id res chain seq x y z
N MET A 1 -47.90 -4.61 1.18
CA MET A 1 -46.72 -5.46 0.88
C MET A 1 -45.62 -4.58 0.26
N LEU A 2 -45.14 -3.50 0.88
CA LEU A 2 -44.08 -3.45 1.91
C LEU A 2 -42.82 -4.33 1.70
N ALA A 3 -42.67 -5.01 0.56
CA ALA A 3 -41.57 -5.97 0.36
C ALA A 3 -40.51 -5.54 -0.68
N VAL A 4 -40.67 -4.40 -1.37
CA VAL A 4 -39.93 -4.16 -2.63
C VAL A 4 -38.78 -3.14 -2.53
N SER A 5 -38.76 -2.22 -1.56
CA SER A 5 -37.71 -1.18 -1.53
C SER A 5 -36.48 -1.48 -0.68
N PHE A 6 -36.46 -2.57 0.10
CA PHE A 6 -35.28 -2.92 0.90
C PHE A 6 -34.17 -3.61 0.08
N ILE A 7 -34.45 -3.92 -1.20
CA ILE A 7 -33.55 -4.66 -2.09
C ILE A 7 -32.45 -3.74 -2.67
N ALA A 8 -32.59 -2.41 -2.56
CA ALA A 8 -31.62 -1.46 -3.11
C ALA A 8 -30.33 -1.28 -2.26
N GLY A 9 -30.29 -1.76 -1.02
CA GLY A 9 -29.19 -1.47 -0.09
C GLY A 9 -28.15 -2.58 0.12
N VAL A 10 -28.40 -3.83 -0.31
CA VAL A 10 -27.62 -4.99 0.16
C VAL A 10 -26.94 -5.77 -0.98
N ILE A 11 -27.12 -5.36 -2.24
CA ILE A 11 -26.61 -6.11 -3.42
C ILE A 11 -25.16 -5.69 -3.81
N LEU A 12 -24.55 -4.71 -3.16
CA LEU A 12 -23.26 -4.13 -3.59
C LEU A 12 -22.08 -4.41 -2.65
N ILE A 13 -22.10 -5.50 -1.88
CA ILE A 13 -20.97 -5.88 -0.98
C ILE A 13 -20.34 -7.22 -1.39
N GLY A 14 -20.85 -7.89 -2.43
CA GLY A 14 -20.53 -9.29 -2.71
C GLY A 14 -19.60 -9.60 -3.88
N LEU A 15 -18.94 -8.63 -4.53
CA LEU A 15 -18.21 -8.87 -5.78
C LEU A 15 -16.79 -8.28 -5.85
N TYR A 16 -16.17 -7.92 -4.72
CA TYR A 16 -14.73 -7.65 -4.68
C TYR A 16 -13.99 -8.87 -4.15
N GLY A 17 -14.22 -10.02 -4.78
CA GLY A 17 -13.19 -11.04 -4.86
C GLY A 17 -12.10 -10.49 -5.78
N VAL A 18 -11.29 -9.55 -5.28
CA VAL A 18 -10.10 -9.12 -6.00
C VAL A 18 -9.15 -10.31 -5.94
N ASP A 19 -8.99 -10.92 -7.10
CA ASP A 19 -7.99 -11.92 -7.38
C ASP A 19 -6.67 -11.44 -6.76
N SER A 20 -6.15 -12.17 -5.77
CA SER A 20 -4.93 -11.85 -5.01
C SER A 20 -3.67 -12.06 -5.85
N SER A 21 -3.79 -11.78 -7.15
CA SER A 21 -2.72 -11.73 -8.12
C SER A 21 -1.92 -10.46 -7.87
N GLU A 22 -0.71 -10.61 -7.34
CA GLU A 22 0.56 -9.88 -7.57
C GLU A 22 0.58 -8.50 -8.27
N ARG A 23 -0.50 -7.71 -8.17
CA ARG A 23 -0.61 -6.41 -8.82
C ARG A 23 0.14 -5.39 -7.99
N TYR A 24 0.87 -4.55 -8.69
CA TYR A 24 1.59 -3.42 -8.16
C TYR A 24 0.75 -2.17 -8.44
N ILE A 25 0.32 -1.49 -7.38
CA ILE A 25 -0.45 -0.23 -7.48
C ILE A 25 0.42 0.95 -7.04
N ALA A 26 0.09 2.15 -7.49
CA ALA A 26 0.78 3.37 -7.08
C ALA A 26 0.25 3.90 -5.73
N VAL A 27 1.01 4.76 -5.06
CA VAL A 27 0.57 5.41 -3.80
C VAL A 27 -0.70 6.24 -4.03
N SER A 28 -0.81 6.93 -5.16
CA SER A 28 -2.01 7.67 -5.56
C SER A 28 -3.26 6.79 -5.63
N GLU A 29 -3.15 5.59 -6.21
CA GLU A 29 -4.26 4.64 -6.31
C GLU A 29 -4.64 4.04 -4.96
N LEU A 30 -3.65 3.78 -4.11
CA LEU A 30 -3.84 3.36 -2.73
C LEU A 30 -4.63 4.39 -1.92
N LEU A 31 -4.25 5.68 -2.05
CA LEU A 31 -4.90 6.80 -1.36
C LEU A 31 -6.29 7.13 -1.92
N ALA A 32 -6.58 6.76 -3.17
CA ALA A 32 -7.89 6.98 -3.77
C ALA A 32 -8.98 6.09 -3.12
N ASN A 33 -8.64 4.86 -2.75
CA ASN A 33 -9.58 3.90 -2.15
C ASN A 33 -8.94 3.11 -0.98
N PRO A 34 -8.54 3.77 0.12
CA PRO A 34 -7.80 3.12 1.20
C PRO A 34 -8.58 2.00 1.90
N GLN A 35 -9.92 2.15 1.96
CA GLN A 35 -10.82 1.17 2.59
C GLN A 35 -10.86 -0.16 1.82
N ASP A 36 -10.71 -0.11 0.50
CA ASP A 36 -10.70 -1.32 -0.34
C ASP A 36 -9.47 -2.18 -0.08
N TYR A 37 -8.39 -1.58 0.43
CA TYR A 37 -7.11 -2.26 0.71
C TYR A 37 -6.89 -2.56 2.20
N SER A 38 -7.87 -2.25 3.05
CA SER A 38 -7.81 -2.55 4.48
C SER A 38 -7.83 -4.05 4.73
N GLY A 39 -6.83 -4.55 5.47
CA GLY A 39 -6.67 -5.98 5.77
C GLY A 39 -6.27 -6.87 4.57
N GLN A 40 -6.03 -6.29 3.39
CA GLN A 40 -5.59 -7.02 2.20
C GLN A 40 -4.08 -6.85 1.98
N ASN A 41 -3.38 -7.94 1.67
CA ASN A 41 -1.96 -7.87 1.31
C ASN A 41 -1.79 -7.42 -0.15
N ILE A 42 -1.49 -6.15 -0.35
CA ILE A 42 -1.26 -5.52 -1.65
C ILE A 42 0.21 -5.12 -1.83
N ASN A 43 0.63 -4.91 -3.08
CA ASN A 43 1.93 -4.34 -3.40
C ASN A 43 1.74 -2.88 -3.83
N ALA A 44 2.28 -1.93 -3.08
CA ALA A 44 2.27 -0.52 -3.40
C ALA A 44 3.67 -0.06 -3.83
N MET A 45 3.75 0.81 -4.83
CA MET A 45 4.98 1.32 -5.39
C MET A 45 5.04 2.83 -5.26
N GLY A 46 6.22 3.32 -4.88
CA GLY A 46 6.49 4.75 -4.74
C GLY A 46 7.95 5.03 -4.48
N VAL A 47 8.25 6.27 -4.11
CA VAL A 47 9.60 6.74 -3.79
C VAL A 47 9.66 7.04 -2.30
N VAL A 48 10.73 6.60 -1.62
CA VAL A 48 10.94 6.94 -0.21
C VAL A 48 11.22 8.44 -0.11
N GLU A 49 10.42 9.16 0.67
CA GLU A 49 10.56 10.60 0.83
C GLU A 49 11.86 10.95 1.59
N ASP A 50 12.51 12.02 1.17
CA ASP A 50 13.75 12.49 1.77
C ASP A 50 13.55 12.89 3.24
N ARG A 51 14.51 12.49 4.10
CA ARG A 51 14.49 12.72 5.56
C ARG A 51 13.28 12.12 6.28
N SER A 52 12.59 11.15 5.68
CA SER A 52 11.47 10.45 6.32
C SER A 52 11.86 9.11 6.93
N LEU A 53 13.05 8.56 6.61
CA LEU A 53 13.43 7.23 7.04
C LEU A 53 13.89 7.20 8.51
N HIS A 54 13.01 6.74 9.38
CA HIS A 54 13.25 6.55 10.81
C HIS A 54 13.39 5.06 11.16
N LYS A 55 14.48 4.70 11.80
CA LYS A 55 14.78 3.32 12.20
C LYS A 55 14.74 3.23 13.72
N ASP A 56 13.64 2.71 14.24
CA ASP A 56 13.45 2.44 15.66
C ASP A 56 13.75 0.96 15.99
N PRO A 57 14.01 0.63 17.26
CA PRO A 57 14.17 -0.76 17.68
C PRO A 57 12.92 -1.59 17.39
N GLY A 58 12.96 -2.42 16.34
CA GLY A 58 11.90 -3.35 15.98
C GLY A 58 10.90 -2.84 14.92
N VAL A 59 10.92 -1.55 14.59
CA VAL A 59 10.06 -0.97 13.54
C VAL A 59 10.84 0.09 12.77
N THR A 60 10.68 0.13 11.45
CA THR A 60 11.19 1.20 10.59
C THR A 60 10.02 1.93 9.98
N SER A 61 9.96 3.24 10.12
CA SER A 61 8.93 4.08 9.53
C SER A 61 9.50 5.02 8.48
N PHE A 62 8.72 5.30 7.44
CA PHE A 62 9.05 6.28 6.40
C PHE A 62 7.82 6.73 5.66
N ASP A 63 7.91 7.85 4.96
CA ASP A 63 6.86 8.30 4.05
C ASP A 63 7.19 7.79 2.64
N LEU A 64 6.21 7.18 1.98
CA LEU A 64 6.30 6.74 0.59
C LEU A 64 5.47 7.69 -0.26
N LYS A 65 6.11 8.44 -1.16
CA LYS A 65 5.44 9.33 -2.12
C LYS A 65 5.15 8.62 -3.44
N ASP A 66 4.14 9.09 -4.15
CA ASP A 66 3.88 8.66 -5.52
C ASP A 66 5.02 9.09 -6.45
N GLU A 67 5.29 8.29 -7.48
CA GLU A 67 6.32 8.60 -8.47
C GLU A 67 5.92 9.79 -9.37
N ASN A 68 4.61 9.99 -9.58
CA ASN A 68 4.06 11.02 -10.48
C ASN A 68 3.57 12.26 -9.72
N ASP A 69 3.34 12.17 -8.41
CA ASP A 69 2.87 13.28 -7.58
C ASP A 69 3.47 13.24 -6.17
N GLU A 70 4.43 14.12 -5.91
CA GLU A 70 5.12 14.21 -4.63
C GLU A 70 4.22 14.66 -3.46
N ASN A 71 3.05 15.25 -3.76
CA ASN A 71 2.08 15.65 -2.74
C ASN A 71 1.29 14.45 -2.20
N LEU A 72 1.22 13.36 -2.97
CA LEU A 72 0.54 12.14 -2.60
C LEU A 72 1.52 11.21 -1.90
N LYS A 73 1.39 11.09 -0.58
CA LYS A 73 2.26 10.26 0.23
C LYS A 73 1.49 9.51 1.30
N ILE A 74 2.03 8.36 1.67
CA ILE A 74 1.50 7.51 2.72
C ILE A 74 2.58 7.18 3.75
N HIS A 75 2.19 7.13 5.02
CA HIS A 75 3.08 6.71 6.08
C HIS A 75 3.20 5.19 6.09
N VAL A 76 4.41 4.67 6.06
CA VAL A 76 4.70 3.23 6.02
C VAL A 76 5.36 2.82 7.32
N ASN A 77 4.75 1.87 8.01
CA ASN A 77 5.34 1.17 9.14
C ASN A 77 5.82 -0.20 8.69
N TYR A 78 7.13 -0.45 8.77
CA TYR A 78 7.73 -1.71 8.39
C TYR A 78 8.22 -2.48 9.61
N VAL A 79 7.70 -3.69 9.76
CA VAL A 79 8.11 -4.64 10.82
C VAL A 79 8.82 -5.81 10.16
N GLY A 80 10.16 -5.80 10.21
CA GLY A 80 10.97 -6.87 9.63
C GLY A 80 12.43 -6.51 9.41
N ASN A 81 13.14 -7.40 8.71
CA ASN A 81 14.52 -7.17 8.34
C ASN A 81 14.61 -6.21 7.15
N LEU A 82 15.05 -4.98 7.45
CA LEU A 82 15.20 -3.94 6.44
C LEU A 82 16.21 -4.38 5.37
N PRO A 83 15.86 -4.29 4.07
CA PRO A 83 16.82 -4.63 3.02
C PRO A 83 17.96 -3.60 3.01
N SER A 84 19.20 -4.07 2.81
CA SER A 84 20.42 -3.26 2.95
C SER A 84 20.54 -2.12 1.94
N ASN A 85 19.77 -2.19 0.86
CA ASN A 85 19.74 -1.24 -0.24
C ASN A 85 18.60 -0.21 -0.16
N LEU A 86 17.76 -0.27 0.89
CA LEU A 86 16.75 0.76 1.16
C LEU A 86 17.44 2.08 1.50
N ALA A 87 17.04 3.13 0.81
CA ALA A 87 17.51 4.49 1.01
C ALA A 87 16.44 5.49 0.61
N GLU A 88 16.53 6.69 1.16
CA GLU A 88 15.71 7.85 0.79
C GLU A 88 15.94 8.21 -0.69
N GLY A 89 14.91 8.77 -1.33
CA GLY A 89 14.92 9.11 -2.75
C GLY A 89 14.92 7.91 -3.71
N LYS A 90 14.85 6.68 -3.19
CA LYS A 90 14.77 5.47 -4.04
C LYS A 90 13.34 5.01 -4.25
N GLN A 91 13.08 4.55 -5.46
CA GLN A 91 11.87 3.82 -5.78
C GLN A 91 11.89 2.44 -5.15
N VAL A 92 10.80 2.11 -4.46
CA VAL A 92 10.61 0.85 -3.77
C VAL A 92 9.19 0.35 -3.95
N THR A 93 9.03 -0.96 -3.84
CA THR A 93 7.76 -1.62 -3.68
C THR A 93 7.64 -2.11 -2.24
N ILE A 94 6.56 -1.73 -1.58
CA ILE A 94 6.17 -2.25 -0.28
C ILE A 94 5.03 -3.25 -0.46
N ARG A 95 5.02 -4.30 0.33
CA ARG A 95 3.91 -5.26 0.41
C ARG A 95 3.39 -5.32 1.83
N GLY A 96 2.08 -5.31 1.96
CA GLY A 96 1.41 -5.21 3.25
C GLY A 96 -0.03 -4.76 3.10
N SER A 97 -0.59 -4.14 4.14
CA SER A 97 -2.00 -3.75 4.18
C SER A 97 -2.20 -2.37 4.78
N MET A 98 -3.29 -1.71 4.39
CA MET A 98 -3.74 -0.49 5.06
C MET A 98 -4.23 -0.80 6.47
N ILE A 99 -3.73 -0.06 7.46
CA ILE A 99 -4.20 -0.13 8.86
C ILE A 99 -4.98 1.13 9.25
N SER A 100 -4.82 2.21 8.49
CA SER A 100 -5.60 3.45 8.57
C SER A 100 -5.61 4.14 7.21
N GLU A 101 -6.36 5.22 7.04
CA GLU A 101 -6.42 5.96 5.76
C GLU A 101 -5.08 6.59 5.34
N SER A 102 -4.17 6.81 6.29
CA SER A 102 -2.85 7.42 6.04
C SER A 102 -1.68 6.55 6.44
N THR A 103 -1.93 5.33 6.95
CA THR A 103 -0.89 4.43 7.45
C THR A 103 -1.01 3.05 6.82
N PHE A 104 0.10 2.62 6.22
CA PHE A 104 0.29 1.32 5.63
C PHE A 104 1.26 0.50 6.46
N GLU A 105 0.87 -0.71 6.85
CA GLU A 105 1.76 -1.66 7.51
C GLU A 105 2.40 -2.57 6.45
N ALA A 106 3.70 -2.41 6.25
CA ALA A 106 4.49 -3.21 5.33
C ALA A 106 5.13 -4.40 6.06
N ASN A 107 5.02 -5.58 5.47
CA ASN A 107 5.70 -6.80 5.93
C ASN A 107 6.86 -7.23 5.00
N LYS A 108 6.93 -6.67 3.79
CA LYS A 108 8.02 -6.90 2.84
C LYS A 108 8.32 -5.62 2.07
N ILE A 109 9.61 -5.35 1.88
CA ILE A 109 10.09 -4.24 1.04
C ILE A 109 11.00 -4.83 -0.03
N VAL A 110 10.79 -4.41 -1.26
CA VAL A 110 11.63 -4.71 -2.41
C VAL A 110 12.08 -3.39 -3.00
N THR A 111 13.38 -3.21 -3.18
CA THR A 111 13.93 -2.01 -3.81
C THR A 111 14.12 -2.22 -5.30
N GLY A 112 13.75 -1.26 -6.13
CA GLY A 112 13.89 -1.32 -7.59
C GLY A 112 12.60 -1.69 -8.33
N CYS A 113 12.63 -1.62 -9.66
CA CYS A 113 11.47 -1.81 -10.52
C CYS A 113 11.00 -3.28 -10.56
N PRO A 114 9.68 -3.56 -10.54
CA PRO A 114 9.12 -4.91 -10.55
C PRO A 114 9.44 -5.71 -11.82
N SER A 115 9.86 -5.05 -12.91
CA SER A 115 10.24 -5.67 -14.19
C SER A 115 11.37 -6.68 -14.10
N LYS A 116 12.11 -6.71 -12.99
CA LYS A 116 13.17 -7.69 -12.70
C LYS A 116 12.69 -9.01 -12.09
N TYR A 117 11.41 -9.13 -11.72
CA TYR A 117 10.90 -10.27 -10.92
C TYR A 117 9.79 -11.09 -11.62
N THR A 118 9.45 -10.75 -12.86
CA THR A 118 8.63 -11.59 -13.73
C THR A 118 9.57 -12.42 -14.62
N GLU A 119 10.06 -13.54 -14.08
CA GLU A 119 10.69 -14.60 -14.88
C GLU A 119 10.05 -15.94 -14.51
#